data_AF-A0A0A2KMU7-F1
#
_entry.id   AF-A0A0A2KMU7-F1
#
_cell.length_a   1.000
_cell.length_b   1.000
_cell.length_c   1.000
_cell.angle_alpha   90.00
_cell.angle_beta   90.00
_cell.angle_gamma   90.00
#
_symmetry.space_group_name_H-M   'P 1'
#
loop_
_entity.id
_entity.type
_entity.pdbx_description
1 polymer ?
#
loop_
_entity_poly.entity_id
_entity_poly.type
_entity_poly.pdbx_seq_one_letter_code
_entity_poly.pdbx_strand_id
1 'polypeptide(L)'
;MNALNSTQEEEVLSQSHRILTSFLGKQPKGWTAPAWKPSQHTVPLLEKYGFEYDHSFMHHDSQMYRLPYVPSVKATNVHQSPSTWMQPMGTLHASSIVEIPANWHLDDWPAFNVGNGGNGFLDPDLIFRLWTEQFDFYYQEYDSFVFPMTIHPQVSGKPQVLRMHEKLVQFINSYEGVEWMTIDKMAEEYKSGRFPGHVVEGGVDA
;
A
#
# COMPACT_ATOMS: atom_id res chain seq x y z
N MET A 1 -3.44 13.78 4.25
CA MET A 1 -2.07 13.99 4.75
C MET A 1 -1.99 13.61 6.21
N ASN A 2 -0.85 13.09 6.63
CA ASN A 2 -0.49 12.86 8.03
C ASN A 2 -0.72 14.15 8.85
N ALA A 3 -1.31 14.04 10.03
CA ALA A 3 -1.57 15.19 10.92
C ALA A 3 -0.36 15.52 11.82
N LEU A 4 0.63 14.63 11.85
CA LEU A 4 1.85 14.79 12.63
C LEU A 4 2.83 15.72 11.90
N ASN A 5 3.56 16.53 12.68
CA ASN A 5 4.76 17.18 12.16
C ASN A 5 5.92 16.17 12.05
N SER A 6 7.02 16.56 11.40
CA SER A 6 8.17 15.68 11.15
C SER A 6 8.75 15.05 12.42
N THR A 7 8.87 15.82 13.51
CA THR A 7 9.41 15.33 14.78
C THR A 7 8.47 14.30 15.42
N GLN A 8 7.17 14.59 15.44
CA GLN A 8 6.17 13.68 15.98
C GLN A 8 6.08 12.37 15.18
N GLU A 9 6.15 12.46 13.85
CA GLU A 9 6.15 11.28 12.98
C GLU A 9 7.37 10.39 13.25
N GLU A 10 8.56 10.98 13.38
CA GLU A 10 9.78 10.24 13.73
C GLU A 10 9.69 9.61 15.12
N GLU A 11 9.21 10.34 16.14
CA GLU A 11 9.04 9.81 17.50
C GLU A 11 8.10 8.61 17.54
N VAL A 12 6.96 8.69 16.83
CA VAL A 12 5.99 7.59 16.72
C VAL A 12 6.59 6.38 16.01
N LEU A 13 7.27 6.60 14.88
CA LEU A 13 7.91 5.55 14.09
C LEU A 13 9.03 4.86 14.89
N SER A 14 9.89 5.64 15.53
CA SER A 14 10.99 5.18 16.39
C SER A 14 10.47 4.32 17.54
N GLN A 15 9.43 4.79 18.23
CA GLN A 15 8.82 4.07 19.35
C GLN A 15 8.16 2.76 18.89
N SER A 16 7.46 2.80 17.75
CA SER A 16 6.82 1.61 17.15
C SER A 16 7.87 0.57 16.76
N HIS A 17 8.94 1.01 16.10
CA HIS A 17 10.07 0.17 15.73
C HIS A 17 10.72 -0.49 16.96
N ARG A 18 10.94 0.26 18.04
CA ARG A 18 11.49 -0.25 19.31
C ARG A 18 10.58 -1.31 19.96
N ILE A 19 9.27 -1.04 20.03
CA ILE A 19 8.29 -1.96 20.62
C ILE A 19 8.24 -3.27 19.82
N LEU A 20 8.10 -3.18 18.50
CA LEU A 20 8.04 -4.35 17.62
C LEU A 20 9.33 -5.16 17.65
N THR A 21 10.49 -4.49 17.64
CA THR A 21 11.79 -5.17 17.75
C THR A 21 11.90 -5.95 19.06
N SER A 22 11.48 -5.35 20.17
CA SER A 22 11.51 -6.02 21.48
C SER A 22 10.55 -7.21 21.55
N PHE A 23 9.40 -7.13 20.89
CA PHE A 23 8.39 -8.19 20.89
C PHE A 23 8.79 -9.36 19.97
N LEU A 24 9.32 -9.05 18.78
CA LEU A 24 9.65 -10.04 17.75
C LEU A 24 11.05 -10.65 17.91
N GLY A 25 11.94 -10.00 18.68
CA GLY A 25 13.36 -10.38 18.77
C GLY A 25 14.18 -10.05 17.51
N LYS A 26 13.57 -9.41 16.52
CA LYS A 26 14.18 -8.95 15.27
C LYS A 26 13.50 -7.67 14.79
N GLN A 27 14.19 -6.88 13.98
CA GLN A 27 13.63 -5.64 13.44
C GLN A 27 12.49 -5.94 12.44
N PRO A 28 11.40 -5.15 12.45
CA PRO A 28 10.39 -5.24 11.42
C PRO A 28 10.96 -4.77 10.07
N LYS A 29 10.67 -5.52 9.00
CA LYS A 29 11.11 -5.17 7.64
C LYS A 29 10.12 -4.29 6.88
N GLY A 30 8.86 -4.30 7.31
CA GLY A 30 7.75 -3.64 6.63
C GLY A 30 7.12 -2.54 7.45
N TRP A 31 6.55 -1.57 6.77
CA TRP A 31 5.74 -0.52 7.36
C TRP A 31 4.44 -0.33 6.59
N THR A 32 3.43 0.23 7.26
CA THR A 32 2.15 0.62 6.66
C THR A 32 1.67 1.88 7.36
N ALA A 33 1.43 2.94 6.61
CA ALA A 33 0.93 4.20 7.11
C ALA A 33 -0.48 4.01 7.69
N PRO A 34 -0.74 4.49 8.91
CA PRO A 34 -2.10 4.51 9.45
C PRO A 34 -3.06 5.24 8.49
N ALA A 35 -4.14 4.54 8.11
CA ALA A 35 -5.13 5.01 7.14
C ALA A 35 -4.55 5.40 5.75
N TRP A 36 -3.42 4.82 5.36
CA TRP A 36 -2.69 5.12 4.12
C TRP A 36 -2.45 6.62 3.90
N LYS A 37 -2.05 7.30 4.99
CA LYS A 37 -1.72 8.73 5.00
C LYS A 37 -0.24 8.94 5.31
N PRO A 38 0.67 8.62 4.39
CA PRO A 38 2.07 8.99 4.53
C PRO A 38 2.26 10.52 4.46
N SER A 39 3.49 10.96 4.71
CA SER A 39 3.95 12.33 4.61
C SER A 39 5.17 12.42 3.67
N GLN A 40 5.61 13.63 3.38
CA GLN A 40 6.86 13.88 2.65
C GLN A 40 8.12 13.37 3.39
N HIS A 41 8.02 13.12 4.70
CA HIS A 41 9.12 12.64 5.53
C HIS A 41 9.15 11.12 5.69
N THR A 42 8.05 10.44 5.33
CA THR A 42 7.92 9.00 5.53
C THR A 42 9.03 8.22 4.84
N VAL A 43 9.26 8.42 3.53
CA VAL A 43 10.27 7.66 2.78
C VAL A 43 11.69 7.82 3.37
N PRO A 44 12.20 9.03 3.63
CA PRO A 44 13.49 9.19 4.32
C PRO A 44 13.54 8.53 5.71
N LEU A 45 12.44 8.56 6.47
CA LEU A 45 12.38 7.90 7.77
C LEU A 45 12.43 6.37 7.63
N LEU A 46 11.71 5.78 6.67
CA LEU A 46 11.75 4.34 6.43
C LEU A 46 13.18 3.87 6.12
N GLU A 47 13.89 4.60 5.26
CA GLU A 47 15.29 4.31 4.95
C GLU A 47 16.20 4.47 6.17
N LYS A 48 16.03 5.56 6.94
CA LYS A 48 16.80 5.83 8.16
C LYS A 48 16.70 4.69 9.20
N TYR A 49 15.53 4.08 9.32
CA TYR A 49 15.28 3.00 10.28
C TYR A 49 15.46 1.60 9.70
N GLY A 50 15.88 1.48 8.43
CA GLY A 50 16.22 0.21 7.81
C GLY A 50 15.02 -0.64 7.39
N PHE A 51 13.85 -0.03 7.17
CA PHE A 51 12.72 -0.74 6.57
C PHE A 51 13.05 -1.11 5.11
N GLU A 52 12.59 -2.28 4.69
CA GLU A 52 12.83 -2.82 3.35
C GLU A 52 11.65 -2.55 2.40
N TYR A 53 10.43 -2.45 2.94
CA TYR A 53 9.23 -2.25 2.15
C TYR A 53 8.14 -1.43 2.88
N ASP A 54 7.23 -0.89 2.08
CA ASP A 54 5.99 -0.23 2.50
C ASP A 54 4.76 -0.86 1.79
N HIS A 55 3.58 -0.65 2.37
CA HIS A 55 2.27 -1.02 1.84
C HIS A 55 1.26 0.11 2.10
N SER A 56 1.52 1.27 1.50
CA SER A 56 0.73 2.49 1.74
C SER A 56 0.46 3.34 0.50
N PHE A 57 1.24 3.17 -0.57
CA PHE A 57 1.18 3.99 -1.77
C PHE A 57 0.52 3.22 -2.93
N MET A 58 -0.01 4.00 -3.88
CA MET A 58 -0.93 3.50 -4.91
C MET A 58 -0.53 3.94 -6.33
N HIS A 59 0.77 4.03 -6.62
CA HIS A 59 1.23 4.39 -7.98
C HIS A 59 0.99 3.27 -9.01
N HIS A 60 0.73 2.05 -8.56
CA HIS A 60 0.37 0.90 -9.38
C HIS A 60 -0.55 -0.03 -8.58
N ASP A 61 -1.42 -0.81 -9.23
CA ASP A 61 -2.40 -1.64 -8.53
C ASP A 61 -1.94 -3.07 -8.22
N SER A 62 -1.13 -3.67 -9.10
CA SER A 62 -0.78 -5.10 -9.07
C SER A 62 0.71 -5.44 -9.23
N GLN A 63 1.58 -4.42 -9.34
CA GLN A 63 3.03 -4.60 -9.54
C GLN A 63 3.79 -3.88 -8.44
N MET A 64 4.79 -4.56 -7.88
CA MET A 64 5.72 -3.94 -6.92
C MET A 64 6.62 -2.94 -7.64
N TYR A 65 7.07 -1.91 -6.94
CA TYR A 65 7.96 -0.89 -7.51
C TYR A 65 8.87 -0.28 -6.46
N ARG A 66 9.89 0.46 -6.89
CA ARG A 66 10.67 1.30 -5.96
C ARG A 66 9.90 2.58 -5.69
N LEU A 67 9.58 2.81 -4.42
CA LEU A 67 8.79 3.95 -3.99
C LEU A 67 9.55 5.25 -4.26
N PRO A 68 9.01 6.22 -5.03
CA PRO A 68 9.69 7.49 -5.23
C PRO A 68 9.59 8.37 -3.98
N TYR A 69 10.57 9.26 -3.80
CA TYR A 69 10.41 10.39 -2.89
C TYR A 69 9.27 11.29 -3.37
N VAL A 70 8.64 12.02 -2.45
CA VAL A 70 7.61 12.99 -2.80
C VAL A 70 8.24 14.06 -3.70
N PRO A 71 7.76 14.25 -4.95
CA PRO A 71 8.32 15.25 -5.85
C PRO A 71 8.01 16.66 -5.37
N SER A 72 8.74 17.64 -5.92
CA SER A 72 8.36 19.05 -5.76
C SER A 72 6.98 19.28 -6.38
N VAL A 73 6.03 19.73 -5.58
CA VAL A 73 4.68 20.07 -6.02
C VAL A 73 4.29 21.45 -5.49
N LYS A 74 3.55 22.21 -6.29
CA LYS A 74 2.94 23.46 -5.84
C LYS A 74 1.45 23.25 -5.66
N ALA A 75 1.00 23.30 -4.41
CA ALA A 75 -0.42 23.25 -4.11
C ALA A 75 -1.15 24.43 -4.76
N THR A 76 -2.36 24.18 -5.24
CA THR A 76 -3.25 25.22 -5.76
C THR A 76 -3.47 26.30 -4.71
N ASN A 77 -3.25 27.55 -5.10
CA ASN A 77 -3.52 28.70 -4.24
C ASN A 77 -4.40 29.72 -4.96
N VAL A 78 -5.70 29.66 -4.67
CA VAL A 78 -6.72 30.52 -5.29
C VAL A 78 -6.61 32.01 -4.89
N HIS A 79 -5.72 32.33 -3.95
CA HIS A 79 -5.42 33.71 -3.56
C HIS A 79 -4.21 34.30 -4.30
N GLN A 80 -3.56 33.53 -5.18
CA GLN A 80 -2.44 33.97 -6.01
C GLN A 80 -2.76 33.83 -7.50
N SER A 81 -1.98 34.49 -8.35
CA SER A 81 -2.07 34.30 -9.81
C SER A 81 -1.92 32.81 -10.16
N PRO A 82 -2.75 32.24 -11.04
CA PRO A 82 -2.64 30.84 -11.44
C PRO A 82 -1.24 30.43 -11.92
N SER A 83 -0.50 31.35 -12.54
CA SER A 83 0.89 31.15 -12.98
C SER A 83 1.87 30.77 -11.86
N THR A 84 1.53 31.00 -10.58
CA THR A 84 2.41 30.65 -9.45
C THR A 84 2.32 29.19 -9.04
N TRP A 85 1.22 28.49 -9.34
CA TRP A 85 0.95 27.11 -8.92
C TRP A 85 0.53 26.17 -10.05
N MET A 86 0.12 26.67 -11.23
CA MET A 86 -0.10 25.87 -12.44
C MET A 86 1.22 25.46 -13.07
N GLN A 87 1.98 24.63 -12.35
CA GLN A 87 3.27 24.09 -12.77
C GLN A 87 3.22 22.56 -12.64
N PRO A 88 3.86 21.83 -13.56
CA PRO A 88 4.00 20.39 -13.42
C PRO A 88 4.79 20.03 -12.15
N MET A 89 4.60 18.81 -11.66
CA MET A 89 5.42 18.27 -10.58
C MET A 89 6.87 18.06 -11.04
N GLY A 90 7.81 18.14 -10.11
CA GLY A 90 9.20 17.79 -10.37
C GLY A 90 9.38 16.30 -10.68
N THR A 91 10.50 15.97 -11.32
CA THR A 91 10.89 14.59 -11.66
C THR A 91 10.88 13.68 -10.44
N LEU A 92 10.33 12.47 -10.62
CA LEU A 92 10.33 11.44 -9.59
C LEU A 92 11.71 10.79 -9.47
N HIS A 93 12.13 10.56 -8.23
CA HIS A 93 13.36 9.85 -7.92
C HIS A 93 13.06 8.67 -7.00
N ALA A 94 13.39 7.47 -7.46
CA ALA A 94 13.21 6.24 -6.70
C ALA A 94 14.05 6.23 -5.42
N SER A 95 13.47 5.76 -4.32
CA SER A 95 14.17 5.43 -3.08
C SER A 95 14.60 3.95 -3.06
N SER A 96 15.23 3.52 -1.97
CA SER A 96 15.52 2.11 -1.72
C SER A 96 14.33 1.28 -1.24
N ILE A 97 13.20 1.90 -0.87
CA ILE A 97 12.03 1.19 -0.34
C ILE A 97 11.26 0.51 -1.47
N VAL A 98 10.90 -0.76 -1.28
CA VAL A 98 9.97 -1.47 -2.18
C VAL A 98 8.54 -1.17 -1.74
N GLU A 99 7.70 -0.74 -2.66
CA GLU A 99 6.27 -0.66 -2.41
C GLU A 99 5.59 -1.96 -2.85
N ILE A 100 4.83 -2.55 -1.93
CA ILE A 100 3.82 -3.56 -2.25
C ILE A 100 2.49 -2.81 -2.23
N PRO A 101 1.87 -2.53 -3.38
CA PRO A 101 0.92 -1.43 -3.43
C PRO A 101 -0.32 -1.64 -2.55
N ALA A 102 -0.66 -0.59 -1.81
CA ALA A 102 -1.99 -0.49 -1.20
C ALA A 102 -3.06 -0.34 -2.28
N ASN A 103 -4.29 -0.80 -2.01
CA ASN A 103 -5.41 -0.60 -2.92
C ASN A 103 -6.74 -0.49 -2.16
N TRP A 104 -7.43 0.65 -2.26
CA TRP A 104 -8.75 0.83 -1.64
C TRP A 104 -9.81 -0.15 -2.15
N HIS A 105 -9.62 -0.73 -3.33
CA HIS A 105 -10.49 -1.75 -3.88
C HIS A 105 -10.19 -3.15 -3.33
N LEU A 106 -9.06 -3.34 -2.61
CA LEU A 106 -8.65 -4.57 -1.92
C LEU A 106 -8.50 -4.35 -0.39
N ASP A 107 -9.29 -3.45 0.17
CA ASP A 107 -9.38 -3.18 1.61
C ASP A 107 -10.78 -3.50 2.13
N ASP A 108 -10.86 -4.26 3.22
CA ASP A 108 -12.13 -4.61 3.87
C ASP A 108 -12.74 -3.44 4.66
N TRP A 109 -11.93 -2.46 5.08
CA TRP A 109 -12.36 -1.44 6.03
C TRP A 109 -13.39 -0.48 5.46
N PRO A 110 -13.21 0.15 4.28
CA PRO A 110 -14.18 1.09 3.73
C PRO A 110 -15.54 0.44 3.46
N ALA A 111 -15.56 -0.86 3.11
CA ALA A 111 -16.79 -1.58 2.83
C ALA A 111 -17.56 -1.92 4.12
N PHE A 112 -16.89 -2.49 5.12
CA PHE A 112 -17.54 -3.16 6.24
C PHE A 112 -17.44 -2.43 7.59
N ASN A 113 -16.61 -1.39 7.72
CA ASN A 113 -16.56 -0.62 8.95
C ASN A 113 -17.73 0.37 9.04
N VAL A 114 -18.41 0.42 10.19
CA VAL A 114 -19.42 1.44 10.48
C VAL A 114 -18.72 2.68 11.03
N GLY A 115 -18.83 3.80 10.31
CA GLY A 115 -18.25 5.09 10.71
C GLY A 115 -16.82 5.30 10.20
N ASN A 116 -16.24 6.47 10.53
CA ASN A 116 -14.90 6.91 10.11
C ASN A 116 -14.57 6.65 8.62
N GLY A 117 -15.44 7.10 7.72
CA GLY A 117 -15.25 6.94 6.27
C GLY A 117 -15.66 5.59 5.69
N GLY A 118 -16.10 4.63 6.52
CA GLY A 118 -16.65 3.35 6.06
C GLY A 118 -18.15 3.40 5.79
N ASN A 119 -18.60 2.58 4.84
CA ASN A 119 -20.00 2.38 4.50
C ASN A 119 -20.69 1.51 5.56
N GLY A 120 -20.11 0.35 5.87
CA GLY A 120 -20.49 -0.51 6.99
C GLY A 120 -21.58 -1.54 6.70
N PHE A 121 -22.30 -1.40 5.59
CA PHE A 121 -23.47 -2.23 5.27
C PHE A 121 -23.44 -2.83 3.86
N LEU A 122 -22.28 -2.82 3.20
CA LEU A 122 -22.15 -3.47 1.90
C LEU A 122 -22.26 -4.99 2.03
N ASP A 123 -22.86 -5.60 1.01
CA ASP A 123 -23.03 -7.04 0.89
C ASP A 123 -21.66 -7.73 0.68
N PRO A 124 -21.26 -8.70 1.54
CA PRO A 124 -20.04 -9.46 1.32
C PRO A 124 -19.97 -10.16 -0.04
N ASP A 125 -21.09 -10.61 -0.62
CA ASP A 125 -21.07 -11.25 -1.94
C ASP A 125 -20.76 -10.23 -3.07
N LEU A 126 -21.09 -8.94 -2.87
CA LEU A 126 -20.64 -7.87 -3.77
C LEU A 126 -19.12 -7.67 -3.69
N ILE A 127 -18.57 -7.63 -2.48
CA ILE A 127 -17.12 -7.44 -2.29
C ILE A 127 -16.33 -8.64 -2.82
N PHE A 128 -16.79 -9.86 -2.53
CA PHE A 128 -16.25 -11.08 -3.14
C PHE A 128 -16.17 -10.95 -4.66
N ARG A 129 -17.28 -10.60 -5.31
CA ARG A 129 -17.31 -10.43 -6.77
C ARG A 129 -16.30 -9.38 -7.26
N LEU A 130 -16.22 -8.22 -6.61
CA LEU A 130 -15.27 -7.17 -7.02
C LEU A 130 -13.81 -7.65 -6.91
N TRP A 131 -13.46 -8.35 -5.83
CA TRP A 131 -12.11 -8.85 -5.62
C TRP A 131 -11.76 -9.99 -6.59
N THR A 132 -12.70 -10.90 -6.85
CA THR A 132 -12.46 -11.99 -7.82
C THR A 132 -12.34 -11.47 -9.25
N GLU A 133 -13.15 -10.48 -9.65
CA GLU A 133 -13.03 -9.86 -10.98
C GLU A 133 -11.68 -9.15 -11.17
N GLN A 134 -11.19 -8.49 -10.12
CA GLN A 134 -9.87 -7.86 -10.15
C GLN A 134 -8.75 -8.90 -10.23
N PHE A 135 -8.85 -10.00 -9.47
CA PHE A 135 -7.91 -11.11 -9.55
C PHE A 135 -7.90 -11.76 -10.94
N ASP A 136 -9.08 -12.05 -11.50
CA ASP A 136 -9.22 -12.67 -12.83
C ASP A 136 -8.63 -11.82 -13.93
N PHE A 137 -8.90 -10.51 -13.90
CA PHE A 137 -8.29 -9.58 -14.83
C PHE A 137 -6.76 -9.62 -14.74
N TYR A 138 -6.21 -9.60 -13.52
CA TYR A 138 -4.75 -9.67 -13.37
C TYR A 138 -4.17 -11.00 -13.85
N TYR A 139 -4.84 -12.10 -13.59
CA TYR A 139 -4.43 -13.43 -14.04
C TYR A 139 -4.46 -13.58 -15.56
N GLN A 140 -5.40 -12.93 -16.25
CA GLN A 140 -5.52 -12.97 -17.71
C GLN A 140 -4.50 -12.06 -18.41
N GLU A 141 -4.20 -10.90 -17.83
CA GLU A 141 -3.48 -9.82 -18.51
C GLU A 141 -1.99 -9.72 -18.14
N TYR A 142 -1.55 -10.29 -17.02
CA TYR A 142 -0.16 -10.19 -16.57
C TYR A 142 0.49 -11.56 -16.39
N ASP A 143 1.73 -11.69 -16.86
CA ASP A 143 2.55 -12.90 -16.64
C ASP A 143 2.88 -13.11 -15.15
N SER A 144 2.93 -12.04 -14.37
CA SER A 144 3.14 -12.07 -12.92
C SER A 144 2.52 -10.85 -12.27
N PHE A 145 1.93 -10.99 -11.08
CA PHE A 145 1.38 -9.87 -10.30
C PHE A 145 1.39 -10.18 -8.81
N VAL A 146 1.23 -9.15 -7.98
CA VAL A 146 0.91 -9.29 -6.55
C VAL A 146 -0.54 -8.91 -6.29
N PHE A 147 -1.16 -9.57 -5.31
CA PHE A 147 -2.53 -9.31 -4.89
C PHE A 147 -2.61 -9.09 -3.36
N PRO A 148 -2.02 -8.00 -2.85
CA PRO A 148 -1.95 -7.75 -1.41
C PRO A 148 -3.30 -7.26 -0.86
N MET A 149 -4.06 -8.18 -0.26
CA MET A 149 -5.35 -7.84 0.38
C MET A 149 -5.13 -7.27 1.78
N THR A 150 -5.71 -6.11 2.05
CA THR A 150 -5.69 -5.47 3.37
C THR A 150 -6.94 -5.87 4.15
N ILE A 151 -6.74 -6.50 5.30
CA ILE A 151 -7.83 -6.94 6.16
C ILE A 151 -7.62 -6.51 7.60
N HIS A 152 -8.73 -6.31 8.30
CA HIS A 152 -8.74 -5.87 9.69
C HIS A 152 -9.59 -6.83 10.53
N PRO A 153 -9.10 -7.30 11.70
CA PRO A 153 -9.84 -8.25 12.52
C PRO A 153 -11.20 -7.71 12.98
N GLN A 154 -11.35 -6.39 13.10
CA GLN A 154 -12.60 -5.72 13.47
C GLN A 154 -13.73 -5.98 12.48
N VAL A 155 -13.42 -6.17 11.19
CA VAL A 155 -14.42 -6.38 10.14
C VAL A 155 -14.29 -7.76 9.49
N SER A 156 -13.09 -8.18 9.07
CA SER A 156 -12.85 -9.53 8.53
C SER A 156 -13.04 -10.65 9.55
N GLY A 157 -12.99 -10.36 10.85
CA GLY A 157 -13.32 -11.32 11.90
C GLY A 157 -14.81 -11.60 12.06
N LYS A 158 -15.70 -10.88 11.36
CA LYS A 158 -17.16 -11.09 11.45
C LYS A 158 -17.59 -12.34 10.66
N PRO A 159 -18.55 -13.14 11.16
CA PRO A 159 -18.89 -14.43 10.56
C PRO A 159 -19.23 -14.40 9.06
N GLN A 160 -19.97 -13.39 8.61
CA GLN A 160 -20.34 -13.26 7.19
C GLN A 160 -19.14 -12.91 6.29
N VAL A 161 -18.15 -12.18 6.81
CA VAL A 161 -16.93 -11.82 6.08
C VAL A 161 -15.93 -12.98 6.11
N LEU A 162 -15.88 -13.75 7.19
CA LEU A 162 -15.11 -15.01 7.22
C LEU A 162 -15.59 -15.98 6.13
N ARG A 163 -16.90 -16.16 5.95
CA ARG A 163 -17.44 -16.99 4.86
C ARG A 163 -17.10 -16.44 3.47
N MET A 164 -17.02 -15.13 3.32
CA MET A 164 -16.57 -14.48 2.09
C MET A 164 -15.10 -14.82 1.80
N HIS A 165 -14.23 -14.73 2.81
CA HIS A 165 -12.82 -15.11 2.70
C HIS A 165 -12.60 -16.59 2.40
N GLU A 166 -13.40 -17.49 2.98
CA GLU A 166 -13.37 -18.92 2.64
C GLU A 166 -13.62 -19.16 1.15
N LYS A 167 -14.66 -18.52 0.59
CA LYS A 167 -14.96 -18.59 -0.85
C LYS A 167 -13.81 -18.01 -1.68
N LEU A 168 -13.25 -16.87 -1.26
CA LEU A 168 -12.18 -16.19 -1.97
C LEU A 168 -10.90 -17.01 -2.01
N VAL A 169 -10.49 -17.60 -0.89
CA VAL A 169 -9.32 -18.48 -0.84
C VAL A 169 -9.53 -19.70 -1.73
N GLN A 170 -10.73 -20.30 -1.72
CA GLN A 170 -11.06 -21.42 -2.61
C GLN A 170 -10.99 -21.02 -4.09
N PHE A 171 -11.50 -19.84 -4.44
CA PHE A 171 -11.44 -19.29 -5.78
C PHE A 171 -9.99 -19.08 -6.24
N ILE A 172 -9.18 -18.36 -5.47
CA ILE A 172 -7.78 -18.09 -5.79
C ILE A 172 -6.98 -19.40 -5.90
N ASN A 173 -7.22 -20.38 -5.03
CA ASN A 173 -6.55 -21.69 -5.07
C ASN A 173 -6.91 -22.55 -6.29
N SER A 174 -7.92 -22.17 -7.08
CA SER A 174 -8.26 -22.88 -8.32
C SER A 174 -7.34 -22.52 -9.50
N TYR A 175 -6.53 -21.46 -9.37
CA TYR A 175 -5.62 -20.98 -10.40
C TYR A 175 -4.23 -21.60 -10.26
N GLU A 176 -3.65 -22.03 -11.38
CA GLU A 176 -2.28 -22.54 -11.43
C GLU A 176 -1.27 -21.39 -11.28
N GLY A 177 -0.14 -21.64 -10.61
CA GLY A 177 0.93 -20.65 -10.43
C GLY A 177 0.74 -19.70 -9.25
N VAL A 178 -0.36 -19.81 -8.51
CA VAL A 178 -0.59 -18.99 -7.29
C VAL A 178 0.31 -19.44 -6.15
N GLU A 179 0.98 -18.47 -5.52
CA GLU A 179 1.77 -18.64 -4.31
C GLU A 179 1.27 -17.71 -3.21
N TRP A 180 0.83 -18.28 -2.08
CA TRP A 180 0.54 -17.50 -0.87
C TRP A 180 1.84 -17.17 -0.15
N MET A 181 2.11 -15.88 0.05
CA MET A 181 3.34 -15.41 0.66
C MET A 181 3.11 -14.23 1.59
N THR A 182 4.04 -14.04 2.51
CA THR A 182 4.11 -12.83 3.34
C THR A 182 4.66 -11.66 2.52
N ILE A 183 4.32 -10.42 2.90
CA ILE A 183 4.76 -9.22 2.17
C ILE A 183 6.30 -9.09 2.15
N ASP A 184 7.00 -9.52 3.21
CA ASP A 184 8.47 -9.55 3.20
C ASP A 184 9.05 -10.48 2.15
N LYS A 185 8.37 -11.59 1.83
CA LYS A 185 8.76 -12.48 0.73
C LYS A 185 8.50 -11.88 -0.64
N MET A 186 7.38 -11.18 -0.83
CA MET A 186 7.13 -10.39 -2.05
C MET A 186 8.27 -9.40 -2.28
N ALA A 187 8.64 -8.62 -1.25
CA ALA A 187 9.73 -7.65 -1.31
C ALA A 187 11.08 -8.31 -1.61
N GLU A 188 11.40 -9.44 -0.98
CA GLU A 188 12.64 -10.20 -1.22
C GLU A 188 12.72 -10.70 -2.67
N GLU A 189 11.63 -11.21 -3.23
CA GLU A 189 11.59 -11.75 -4.60
C GLU A 189 11.61 -10.67 -5.68
N TYR A 190 11.05 -9.48 -5.40
CA TYR A 190 11.26 -8.31 -6.25
C TYR A 190 12.74 -7.88 -6.24
N LYS A 191 13.36 -7.84 -5.05
CA LYS A 191 14.78 -7.46 -4.91
C LYS A 191 15.74 -8.47 -5.52
N SER A 192 15.39 -9.76 -5.54
CA SER A 192 16.18 -10.81 -6.17
C SER A 192 16.11 -10.78 -7.71
N GLY A 193 15.11 -10.07 -8.26
CA GLY A 193 14.82 -10.03 -9.69
C GLY A 193 13.94 -11.18 -10.18
N ARG A 194 13.36 -12.00 -9.28
CA ARG A 194 12.39 -13.04 -9.66
C ARG A 194 11.09 -12.42 -10.18
N PHE A 195 10.62 -11.33 -9.55
CA PHE A 195 9.50 -10.54 -10.06
C PHE A 195 10.00 -9.22 -10.67
N PRO A 196 9.64 -8.90 -11.92
CA PRO A 196 10.15 -7.72 -12.61
C PRO A 196 9.60 -6.41 -12.03
N GLY A 197 8.36 -6.43 -11.52
CA GLY A 197 7.66 -5.25 -11.00
C GLY A 197 7.45 -4.16 -12.05
N HIS A 198 7.33 -2.91 -11.58
CA HIS A 198 7.08 -1.73 -12.39
C HIS A 198 8.05 -0.59 -12.04
N VAL A 199 8.34 0.27 -13.03
CA VAL A 199 9.14 1.48 -12.83
C VAL A 199 8.20 2.68 -12.84
N VAL A 200 8.08 3.37 -11.71
CA VAL A 200 7.28 4.59 -11.60
C VAL A 200 8.09 5.77 -12.12
N GLU A 201 7.67 6.34 -13.24
CA GLU A 201 8.31 7.49 -13.90
C GLU A 201 7.31 8.65 -14.04
N GLY A 202 7.84 9.88 -14.05
CA GLY A 202 7.01 11.07 -14.25
C GLY A 202 7.64 12.33 -13.68
N GLY A 203 6.95 13.45 -13.94
CA GLY A 203 7.43 14.79 -13.60
C GLY A 203 8.25 15.41 -14.74
N VAL A 204 8.67 16.66 -14.54
CA VAL A 204 9.56 17.36 -15.46
C VAL A 204 10.70 18.02 -14.70
N ASP A 205 11.86 18.07 -15.33
CA ASP A 205 12.99 18.85 -14.84
C ASP A 205 12.65 20.34 -14.98
N ALA A 206 12.85 21.10 -13.90
CA ALA A 206 12.59 22.54 -13.84
C ALA A 206 13.75 23.37 -14.40
#